data_AF-A0A3D5TDM8-F1
#
_entry.id   AF-A0A3D5TDM8-F1
#
_cell.length_a   1.000
_cell.length_b   1.000
_cell.length_c   1.000
_cell.angle_alpha   90.00
_cell.angle_beta   90.00
_cell.angle_gamma   90.00
#
_symmetry.space_group_name_H-M   'P 1'
#
loop_
_entity.id
_entity.type
_entity.pdbx_description
1 polymer ?
#
loop_
_entity_poly.entity_id
_entity_poly.type
_entity_poly.pdbx_seq_one_letter_code
_entity_poly.pdbx_strand_id
1 'polypeptide(L)' 'MESNRKKDPELADFLRNSIQKSGLTYEKVAEQLNISVRAVGYYCSGERKPGQKTLLRFVRTMNIQAKDIPF' A
#
# COMPACT_ATOMS: atom_id res chain seq x y z
N MET A 1 -9.72 -23.39 -2.62
CA MET A 1 -9.81 -22.38 -3.69
C MET A 1 -8.51 -21.58 -3.67
N GLU A 2 -7.52 -21.99 -4.45
CA GLU A 2 -6.34 -21.16 -4.69
C GLU A 2 -6.77 -19.93 -5.48
N SER A 3 -6.66 -18.76 -4.86
CA SER A 3 -6.91 -17.52 -5.56
C SER A 3 -5.83 -17.35 -6.63
N ASN A 4 -6.20 -17.40 -7.91
CA ASN A 4 -5.36 -17.05 -9.07
C ASN A 4 -4.90 -15.57 -9.08
N ARG A 5 -4.87 -14.90 -7.92
CA ARG A 5 -4.38 -13.53 -7.78
C ARG A 5 -2.86 -13.58 -7.78
N LYS A 6 -2.27 -13.12 -8.89
CA LYS A 6 -0.84 -12.85 -8.99
C LYS A 6 -0.46 -11.88 -7.86
N LYS A 7 0.25 -12.38 -6.85
CA LYS A 7 0.84 -11.53 -5.81
C LYS A 7 1.81 -10.58 -6.47
N ASP A 8 1.85 -9.34 -6.00
CA ASP A 8 2.73 -8.28 -6.47
C ASP A 8 3.69 -7.93 -5.33
N PRO A 9 4.76 -8.74 -5.14
CA PRO A 9 5.66 -8.58 -3.99
C PRO A 9 6.43 -7.26 -4.04
N GLU A 10 6.79 -6.79 -5.24
CA GLU A 10 7.52 -5.53 -5.42
C GLU A 10 6.67 -4.33 -4.96
N LEU A 11 5.39 -4.28 -5.37
CA LEU A 11 4.49 -3.24 -4.90
C LEU A 11 4.24 -3.34 -3.38
N ALA A 12 4.10 -4.57 -2.85
CA ALA A 12 3.88 -4.78 -1.43
C ALA A 12 5.06 -4.26 -0.59
N ASP A 13 6.29 -4.61 -0.98
CA ASP A 13 7.51 -4.14 -0.33
C ASP A 13 7.68 -2.63 -0.47
N PHE A 14 7.39 -2.07 -1.65
CA PHE A 14 7.39 -0.62 -1.85
C PHE A 14 6.45 0.11 -0.89
N LEU A 15 5.20 -0.36 -0.75
CA LEU A 15 4.22 0.24 0.15
C LEU A 15 4.66 0.11 1.61
N ARG A 16 5.11 -1.08 2.02
CA ARG A 16 5.60 -1.32 3.38
C ARG A 16 6.78 -0.41 3.73
N ASN A 17 7.79 -0.37 2.86
CA ASN A 17 8.98 0.44 3.05
C ASN A 17 8.64 1.94 3.09
N SER A 18 7.66 2.37 2.31
CA SER A 18 7.19 3.75 2.32
C SER A 18 6.56 4.14 3.66
N ILE A 19 5.76 3.25 4.27
CA ILE A 19 5.19 3.49 5.61
C ILE A 19 6.28 3.52 6.67
N GLN A 20 7.25 2.59 6.59
CA GLN A 20 8.37 2.56 7.54
C GLN A 20 9.21 3.83 7.46
N LYS A 21 9.51 4.32 6.25
CA LYS A 21 10.28 5.55 6.04
C LYS A 21 9.54 6.81 6.50
N SER A 22 8.21 6.83 6.44
CA SER A 22 7.42 7.97 6.90
C SER A 22 7.25 8.01 8.43
N GLY A 23 7.62 6.95 9.14
CA GLY A 23 7.44 6.84 10.60
C GLY A 23 5.97 6.68 11.02
N LEU A 24 5.06 6.43 10.07
CA LEU A 24 3.64 6.24 10.35
C LEU A 24 3.33 4.80 10.71
N THR A 25 2.30 4.61 11.54
CA THR A 25 1.75 3.27 11.82
C THR A 25 0.67 2.90 10.81
N TYR A 26 0.33 1.61 10.71
CA TYR A 26 -0.74 1.17 9.79
C TYR A 26 -2.10 1.79 10.15
N GLU A 27 -2.35 2.06 11.42
CA GLU A 27 -3.55 2.78 11.91
C GLU A 27 -3.59 4.20 11.35
N LYS A 28 -2.48 4.94 11.41
CA LYS A 28 -2.45 6.33 10.93
C LYS A 28 -2.63 6.41 9.41
N VAL A 29 -2.03 5.47 8.70
CA VAL A 29 -2.20 5.34 7.24
C VAL A 29 -3.64 4.98 6.89
N ALA A 30 -4.24 4.04 7.61
CA ALA A 30 -5.63 3.63 7.43
C ALA A 30 -6.58 4.81 7.64
N GLU A 31 -6.38 5.61 8.69
CA GLU A 31 -7.13 6.83 8.98
C GLU A 31 -7.02 7.85 7.84
N GLN A 32 -5.81 8.18 7.41
CA GLN A 32 -5.57 9.16 6.33
C GLN A 32 -6.18 8.71 4.98
N LEU A 33 -6.17 7.40 4.72
CA LEU A 33 -6.72 6.82 3.51
C LEU A 33 -8.22 6.49 3.62
N ASN A 34 -8.81 6.64 4.81
CA ASN A 34 -10.18 6.23 5.12
C ASN A 34 -10.46 4.78 4.67
N ILE A 35 -9.58 3.85 5.07
CA ILE A 35 -9.68 2.41 4.85
C ILE A 35 -9.45 1.67 6.16
N SER A 36 -9.68 0.35 6.19
CA SER A 36 -9.35 -0.44 7.38
C SER A 36 -7.85 -0.72 7.49
N VAL A 37 -7.35 -0.84 8.71
CA VAL A 37 -5.97 -1.29 9.01
C VAL A 37 -5.67 -2.62 8.34
N ARG A 38 -6.65 -3.53 8.32
CA ARG A 38 -6.56 -4.81 7.63
C ARG A 38 -6.32 -4.65 6.12
N ALA A 39 -6.94 -3.66 5.47
CA ALA A 39 -6.70 -3.38 4.06
C ALA A 39 -5.26 -2.90 3.81
N VAL A 40 -4.72 -2.06 4.69
CA VAL A 40 -3.29 -1.66 4.66
C VAL A 40 -2.40 -2.89 4.78
N GLY A 41 -2.71 -3.79 5.72
CA GLY A 41 -2.00 -5.06 5.89
C GLY A 41 -1.98 -5.91 4.63
N TYR A 42 -3.13 -6.09 3.98
CA TYR A 42 -3.23 -6.83 2.71
C TYR A 42 -2.43 -6.22 1.57
N TYR A 43 -2.32 -4.89 1.53
CA TYR A 43 -1.51 -4.21 0.52
C TYR A 43 -0.02 -4.42 0.78
N CYS A 44 0.41 -4.32 2.04
CA CYS A 44 1.81 -4.50 2.44
C CYS A 44 2.25 -5.98 2.44
N SER A 45 1.33 -6.94 2.45
CA SER A 45 1.61 -8.38 2.32
C SER A 45 1.49 -8.89 0.88
N GLY A 46 0.98 -8.07 -0.05
CA GLY A 46 0.72 -8.46 -1.43
C GLY A 46 -0.48 -9.41 -1.61
N GLU A 47 -1.24 -9.71 -0.55
CA GLU A 47 -2.47 -10.51 -0.61
C GLU A 47 -3.59 -9.81 -1.43
N ARG A 48 -3.54 -8.47 -1.49
CA ARG A 48 -4.44 -7.66 -2.30
C ARG A 48 -3.68 -6.50 -2.93
N LYS A 49 -3.94 -6.22 -4.21
CA LYS A 49 -3.47 -4.99 -4.86
C LYS A 49 -4.42 -3.83 -4.53
N PRO A 50 -3.92 -2.65 -4.10
CA PRO A 50 -4.77 -1.47 -4.01
C PRO A 50 -5.27 -1.08 -5.40
N GLY A 51 -6.50 -0.57 -5.48
CA GLY A 51 -6.99 0.04 -6.71
C GLY A 51 -6.21 1.32 -7.02
N GLN A 52 -6.22 1.75 -8.29
CA GLN A 52 -5.48 2.93 -8.75
C GLN A 52 -5.76 4.18 -7.90
N LYS A 53 -7.04 4.45 -7.57
CA LYS A 53 -7.43 5.58 -6.71
C LYS A 53 -6.81 5.50 -5.32
N THR A 54 -6.83 4.33 -4.70
CA THR A 54 -6.24 4.11 -3.36
C THR A 54 -4.72 4.26 -3.40
N LEU A 55 -4.08 3.72 -4.43
CA LEU A 55 -2.64 3.84 -4.61
C LEU A 55 -2.21 5.29 -4.82
N LEU A 56 -2.93 6.06 -5.64
CA LEU A 56 -2.66 7.49 -5.81
C LEU A 56 -2.84 8.29 -4.52
N ARG A 57 -3.86 7.97 -3.71
CA ARG A 57 -4.03 8.60 -2.39
C ARG A 57 -2.86 8.24 -1.46
N PHE A 58 -2.45 6.98 -1.44
CA PHE A 58 -1.30 6.52 -0.66
C PHE A 58 -0.02 7.29 -1.01
N VAL A 59 0.32 7.34 -2.30
CA VAL A 59 1.51 8.02 -2.82
C VAL A 59 1.51 9.51 -2.44
N ARG A 60 0.35 10.19 -2.53
CA ARG A 60 0.18 11.58 -2.08
C ARG A 60 0.35 11.74 -0.57
N THR A 61 -0.29 10.88 0.23
CA THR A 61 -0.20 10.91 1.69
C THR A 61 1.24 10.72 2.18
N MET A 62 1.99 9.86 1.50
CA MET A 62 3.38 9.54 1.83
C MET A 62 4.41 10.47 1.17
N ASN A 63 3.96 11.48 0.41
CA ASN A 63 4.81 12.38 -0.36
C ASN A 63 5.82 11.66 -1.28
N ILE A 64 5.39 10.56 -1.91
CA ILE A 64 6.21 9.78 -2.84
C ILE A 64 5.98 10.27 -4.27
N GLN A 65 7.00 10.21 -5.13
CA GLN A 65 6.82 10.54 -6.55
C GLN A 65 6.27 9.33 -7.30
N ALA A 66 5.36 9.56 -8.25
CA ALA A 66 4.76 8.48 -9.03
C ALA A 66 5.79 7.63 -9.82
N LYS A 67 6.95 8.20 -10.14
CA LYS A 67 8.07 7.51 -10.81
C LYS A 67 8.73 6.43 -9.95
N ASP A 68 8.53 6.47 -8.63
CA ASP A 68 9.17 5.55 -7.70
C ASP A 68 8.33 4.26 -7.52
N ILE A 69 7.12 4.21 -8.08
CA ILE A 69 6.23 3.06 -7.97
C ILE A 69 6.74 1.94 -8.90
N PRO A 70 6.94 0.70 -8.41
CA PRO A 70 7.47 -0.41 -9.21
C PRO A 70 6.38 -0.98 -10.12
N PHE A 71 6.28 -0.45 -11.35
CA PHE A 71 5.39 -0.93 -12.40
C PHE A 71 6.15 -1.36 -13.65
#